data_AF-A0A6J7TR43-F1
#
_entry.id   AF-A0A6J7TR43-F1
#
_cell.length_a   1.000
_cell.length_b   1.000
_cell.length_c   1.000
_cell.angle_alpha   90.00
_cell.angle_beta   90.00
_cell.angle_gamma   90.00
#
_symmetry.space_group_name_H-M   'P 1'
#
loop_
_entity.id
_entity.type
_entity.pdbx_description
1 polymer ?
#
loop_
_entity_poly.entity_id
_entity_poly.type
_entity_poly.pdbx_seq_one_letter_code
_entity_poly.pdbx_strand_id
1 'polypeptide(L)'
;MWLLRAPAVTARLETDFLKPVPIGTKLHITARITGQVNRKVYSEAEGRLGGPDGEIAVRAASLFVIVPMKHFLENAPAEYMEALRKNPELLTFVDPEFDINP
;
A
#
# COMPACT_ATOMS: atom_id res chain seq x y z
N MET A 1 -1.42 -1.39 3.74
CA MET A 1 -1.71 0.01 4.07
C MET A 1 -2.99 0.22 4.88
N TRP A 2 -4.08 -0.49 4.58
CA TRP A 2 -5.33 -0.41 5.35
C TRP A 2 -5.13 -0.59 6.88
N LEU A 3 -4.17 -1.42 7.28
CA LEU A 3 -3.75 -1.60 8.68
C LEU A 3 -3.30 -0.31 9.38
N LEU A 4 -2.72 0.66 8.65
CA LEU A 4 -2.20 1.90 9.23
C LEU A 4 -3.26 2.98 9.43
N ARG A 5 -4.45 2.81 8.81
CA ARG A 5 -5.54 3.79 8.79
C ARG A 5 -5.09 5.24 8.47
N ALA A 6 -4.01 5.36 7.70
CA ALA A 6 -3.40 6.63 7.36
C ALA A 6 -3.14 6.70 5.85
N PRO A 7 -3.38 7.86 5.22
CA PRO A 7 -3.04 8.07 3.82
C PRO A 7 -1.52 8.01 3.65
N ALA A 8 -1.06 7.20 2.71
CA ALA A 8 0.35 7.06 2.39
C ALA A 8 0.57 7.00 0.88
N VAL A 9 1.68 7.56 0.43
CA VAL A 9 2.10 7.55 -0.97
C VAL A 9 3.35 6.70 -1.16
N THR A 10 3.47 6.08 -2.32
CA THR A 10 4.65 5.27 -2.68
C THR A 10 5.85 6.18 -2.90
N ALA A 11 6.88 6.05 -2.08
CA ALA A 11 8.16 6.74 -2.28
C ALA A 11 9.19 5.86 -3.00
N ARG A 12 9.14 4.54 -2.76
CA ARG A 12 9.92 3.55 -3.50
C ARG A 12 9.15 2.24 -3.59
N LEU A 13 9.26 1.59 -4.74
CA LEU A 13 8.84 0.23 -4.97
C LEU A 13 9.91 -0.43 -5.84
N GLU A 14 10.46 -1.53 -5.36
CA GLU A 14 11.46 -2.32 -6.07
C GLU A 14 11.06 -3.79 -6.06
N THR A 15 11.40 -4.48 -7.14
CA THR A 15 10.98 -5.85 -7.39
C THR A 15 12.13 -6.61 -8.06
N ASP A 16 12.55 -7.69 -7.43
CA ASP A 16 13.50 -8.64 -7.98
C ASP A 16 12.77 -9.85 -8.55
N PHE A 17 13.00 -10.12 -9.84
CA PHE A 17 12.50 -11.31 -10.52
C PHE A 17 13.54 -12.43 -10.41
N LEU A 18 13.33 -13.32 -9.44
CA LEU A 18 14.24 -14.43 -9.16
C LEU A 18 14.10 -15.58 -10.17
N LYS A 19 12.92 -15.70 -10.78
CA LYS A 19 12.58 -16.73 -11.77
C LYS A 19 11.64 -16.15 -12.84
N PRO A 20 11.63 -16.72 -14.06
CA PRO A 20 10.60 -16.41 -15.04
C PRO A 20 9.20 -16.68 -14.49
N VAL A 21 8.27 -15.75 -14.69
CA VAL A 21 6.84 -15.93 -14.40
C VAL A 21 6.12 -16.22 -15.72
N PRO A 22 5.72 -17.46 -16.00
CA PRO A 22 5.11 -17.78 -17.29
C PRO A 22 3.78 -17.06 -17.48
N ILE A 23 3.51 -16.63 -18.70
CA ILE A 23 2.25 -15.96 -19.05
C ILE A 23 1.08 -16.89 -18.74
N GLY A 24 0.00 -16.32 -18.18
CA GLY A 24 -1.21 -17.07 -17.81
C GLY A 24 -1.12 -17.80 -16.47
N THR A 25 0.03 -17.75 -15.77
CA THR A 25 0.14 -18.32 -14.43
C THR A 25 -0.40 -17.36 -13.36
N LYS A 26 -0.98 -17.93 -12.30
CA LYS A 26 -1.41 -17.17 -11.13
C LYS A 26 -0.22 -17.01 -10.18
N LEU A 27 0.13 -15.77 -9.89
CA LEU A 27 1.12 -15.42 -8.87
C LEU A 27 0.41 -15.17 -7.53
N HIS A 28 0.83 -15.87 -6.49
CA HIS A 28 0.31 -15.71 -5.14
C HIS A 28 1.20 -14.72 -4.37
N ILE A 29 0.71 -13.50 -4.15
CA ILE A 29 1.49 -12.44 -3.51
C ILE A 29 1.08 -12.30 -2.05
N THR A 30 2.06 -12.36 -1.14
CA THR A 30 1.89 -11.97 0.26
C THR A 30 2.79 -10.78 0.55
N ALA A 31 2.26 -9.78 1.23
CA ALA A 31 3.01 -8.60 1.65
C ALA A 31 2.82 -8.34 3.14
N ARG A 32 3.84 -7.79 3.78
CA ARG A 32 3.79 -7.40 5.19
C ARG A 32 4.56 -6.11 5.45
N ILE A 33 4.09 -5.36 6.44
CA ILE A 33 4.82 -4.21 6.98
C ILE A 33 5.95 -4.76 7.84
N THR A 34 7.17 -4.31 7.59
CA THR A 34 8.37 -4.72 8.33
C THR A 34 8.72 -3.75 9.44
N GLY A 35 8.26 -2.50 9.32
CA GLY A 35 8.41 -1.50 10.36
C GLY A 35 7.92 -0.13 9.91
N GLN A 36 7.85 0.77 10.88
CA GLN A 36 7.55 2.18 10.67
C GLN A 36 8.56 3.03 11.44
N VAL A 37 9.08 4.07 10.79
CA VAL A 37 9.94 5.07 11.43
C VAL A 37 9.42 6.46 11.05
N ASN A 38 8.88 7.19 12.03
CA ASN A 38 8.15 8.43 11.79
C ASN A 38 7.03 8.21 10.75
N ARG A 39 7.09 8.97 9.65
CA ARG A 39 6.14 8.87 8.52
C ARG A 39 6.52 7.80 7.50
N LYS A 40 7.64 7.10 7.67
CA LYS A 40 8.14 6.09 6.72
C LYS A 40 7.63 4.72 7.10
N VAL A 41 6.98 4.05 6.16
CA VAL A 41 6.46 2.69 6.32
C VAL A 41 7.23 1.78 5.39
N TYR A 42 7.91 0.80 5.95
CA TYR A 42 8.67 -0.19 5.21
C TYR A 42 7.82 -1.44 5.05
N SER A 43 7.80 -2.01 3.85
CA SER A 43 7.07 -3.25 3.58
C SER A 43 7.84 -4.13 2.61
N GLU A 44 7.67 -5.43 2.75
CA GLU A 44 8.21 -6.42 1.84
C GLU A 44 7.10 -7.35 1.34
N ALA A 45 7.31 -7.94 0.17
CA ALA A 45 6.39 -8.90 -0.41
C ALA A 45 7.12 -10.04 -1.12
N GLU A 46 6.47 -11.20 -1.14
CA GLU A 46 6.89 -12.38 -1.89
C GLU A 46 5.79 -12.79 -2.85
N GLY A 47 6.16 -13.07 -4.10
CA GLY A 47 5.29 -13.64 -5.13
C GLY A 47 5.66 -15.09 -5.43
N ARG A 48 4.70 -16.00 -5.26
CA ARG A 48 4.89 -17.45 -5.36
C ARG A 48 4.12 -18.09 -6.52
N LEU A 49 4.76 -19.03 -7.22
CA LEU A 49 4.17 -19.86 -8.27
C LEU A 49 3.67 -21.18 -7.68
N GLY A 50 2.54 -21.68 -8.16
CA GLY A 50 2.02 -23.00 -7.76
C GLY A 50 1.30 -23.03 -6.41
N GLY A 51 1.00 -21.86 -5.82
CA GLY A 51 0.21 -21.74 -4.59
C GLY A 51 0.82 -20.80 -3.55
N PRO A 52 0.15 -20.58 -2.40
CA PRO A 52 0.66 -19.75 -1.30
C PRO A 52 1.97 -20.23 -0.70
N ASP A 53 2.22 -21.54 -0.69
CA ASP A 53 3.46 -22.16 -0.20
C ASP A 53 4.43 -22.56 -1.33
N GLY A 54 4.09 -22.15 -2.56
CA GLY A 54 4.84 -22.49 -3.76
C GLY A 54 6.18 -21.76 -3.88
N GLU A 55 6.85 -21.94 -5.02
CA GLU A 55 8.18 -21.39 -5.24
C GLU A 55 8.16 -19.87 -5.36
N ILE A 56 9.07 -19.19 -4.67
CA ILE A 56 9.24 -17.73 -4.81
C ILE A 56 9.82 -17.44 -6.20
N ALA A 57 9.06 -16.70 -7.00
CA ALA A 57 9.51 -16.17 -8.29
C ALA A 57 9.87 -14.68 -8.21
N VAL A 58 9.29 -13.96 -7.23
CA VAL A 58 9.43 -12.51 -7.09
C VAL A 58 9.62 -12.13 -5.63
N ARG A 59 10.54 -11.22 -5.35
CA ARG A 59 10.62 -10.49 -4.07
C ARG A 59 10.44 -9.01 -4.34
N ALA A 60 9.78 -8.31 -3.43
CA ALA A 60 9.64 -6.87 -3.53
C ALA A 60 9.89 -6.21 -2.19
N ALA A 61 10.44 -5.01 -2.24
CA ALA A 61 10.56 -4.12 -1.10
C ALA A 61 9.96 -2.77 -1.46
N SER A 62 9.45 -2.07 -0.45
CA SER A 62 8.77 -0.81 -0.65
C SER A 62 8.93 0.12 0.54
N LEU A 63 8.91 1.40 0.22
CA LEU A 63 8.85 2.49 1.18
C LEU A 63 7.65 3.35 0.82
N PHE A 64 6.76 3.51 1.78
CA PHE A 64 5.64 4.44 1.70
C PHE A 64 5.83 5.56 2.71
N VAL A 65 5.29 6.73 2.39
CA VAL A 65 5.35 7.91 3.25
C VAL A 65 3.93 8.32 3.61
N ILE A 66 3.63 8.35 4.90
CA ILE A 66 2.38 8.86 5.45
C ILE A 66 2.32 10.37 5.22
N VAL A 67 1.22 10.84 4.65
CA VAL A 67 0.98 12.24 4.31
C VAL A 67 -0.38 12.69 4.84
N PRO A 68 -0.57 13.97 5.19
CA PRO A 68 -1.89 14.47 5.57
C PRO A 68 -2.86 14.43 4.39
N MET A 69 -4.16 14.36 4.66
CA MET A 69 -5.22 14.40 3.63
C MET A 69 -5.10 15.61 2.69
N LYS A 70 -4.60 16.75 3.21
CA LYS A 70 -4.29 17.95 2.42
C LYS A 70 -3.45 17.64 1.16
N HIS A 71 -2.51 16.69 1.25
CA HIS A 71 -1.69 16.26 0.11
C HIS A 71 -2.55 15.77 -1.06
N PHE A 72 -3.61 15.01 -0.79
CA PHE A 72 -4.52 14.51 -1.82
C PHE A 72 -5.45 15.59 -2.34
N LEU A 73 -5.98 16.44 -1.48
CA LEU A 73 -6.90 17.52 -1.88
C LEU A 73 -6.22 18.54 -2.81
N GLU A 74 -4.94 18.83 -2.60
CA GLU A 74 -4.18 19.77 -3.45
C GLU A 74 -3.81 19.17 -4.81
N ASN A 75 -3.77 17.84 -4.94
CA ASN A 75 -3.36 17.14 -6.15
C ASN A 75 -4.50 16.33 -6.80
N ALA A 76 -5.72 16.49 -6.30
CA ALA A 76 -6.90 15.80 -6.76
C ALA A 76 -7.36 16.33 -8.13
N PRO A 77 -7.72 15.45 -9.08
CA PRO A 77 -8.47 15.85 -10.27
C PRO A 77 -9.76 16.58 -9.88
N ALA A 78 -10.23 17.50 -10.72
CA ALA A 78 -11.43 18.28 -10.42
C ALA A 78 -12.66 17.38 -10.14
N GLU A 79 -12.78 16.24 -10.83
CA GLU A 79 -13.89 15.30 -10.63
C GLU A 79 -13.84 14.61 -9.25
N TYR A 80 -12.65 14.45 -8.67
CA TYR A 80 -12.48 13.81 -7.35
C TYR A 80 -13.08 14.67 -6.23
N MET A 81 -13.02 16.00 -6.35
CA MET A 81 -13.62 16.91 -5.38
C MET A 81 -15.15 16.87 -5.40
N GLU A 82 -15.77 16.67 -6.56
CA GLU A 82 -17.22 16.44 -6.64
C GLU A 82 -17.62 15.10 -6.02
N ALA A 83 -16.82 14.05 -6.24
CA ALA A 83 -17.07 12.74 -5.64
C ALA A 83 -16.95 12.77 -4.10
N LEU A 84 -15.99 13.50 -3.55
CA LEU A 84 -15.86 13.73 -2.10
C LEU A 84 -17.04 14.51 -1.52
N ARG A 85 -17.54 15.54 -2.23
CA ARG A 85 -18.73 16.29 -1.78
C ARG A 85 -19.99 15.42 -1.73
N LYS A 86 -20.13 14.49 -2.68
CA LYS A 86 -21.27 13.56 -2.75
C LYS A 86 -21.18 12.43 -1.72
N ASN A 87 -19.98 12.11 -1.25
CA ASN A 87 -19.70 10.99 -0.34
C ASN A 87 -18.78 11.44 0.82
N PRO A 88 -19.29 12.25 1.77
CA PRO A 88 -18.50 12.81 2.87
C PRO A 88 -17.81 11.75 3.75
N GLU A 89 -18.38 10.56 3.81
CA GLU A 89 -17.86 9.39 4.52
C GLU A 89 -16.50 8.92 4.01
N LEU A 90 -16.10 9.25 2.77
CA LEU A 90 -14.76 8.92 2.27
C LEU A 90 -13.63 9.59 3.09
N LEU A 91 -13.95 10.66 3.82
CA LEU A 91 -13.01 11.33 4.73
C LEU A 91 -12.89 10.63 6.11
N THR A 92 -13.82 9.74 6.46
CA THR A 92 -13.84 9.07 7.78
C THR A 92 -12.73 8.05 7.98
N PHE A 93 -12.05 7.62 6.90
CA PHE A 93 -10.95 6.66 6.95
C PHE A 93 -9.59 7.28 7.29
N VAL A 94 -9.56 8.57 7.62
CA VAL A 94 -8.36 9.32 7.98
C VAL A 94 -8.59 9.91 9.35
N ASP A 95 -8.56 9.04 10.35
CA ASP A 95 -8.62 9.44 11.75
C ASP A 95 -7.19 9.69 12.25
N PRO A 96 -6.79 10.96 12.50
CA PRO A 96 -5.47 11.26 13.06
C PRO A 96 -5.30 10.83 14.51
N GLU A 97 -6.37 10.46 15.22
CA GLU A 97 -6.36 10.04 16.63
C GLU A 97 -6.52 8.51 16.82
N PHE A 98 -6.53 7.73 15.74
CA PHE A 98 -6.66 6.28 15.85
C PHE A 98 -5.36 5.63 16.37
N ASP A 99 -5.32 5.34 17.67
CA ASP A 99 -4.25 4.56 18.29
C ASP A 99 -4.43 3.06 18.00
N ILE A 100 -3.39 2.41 17.48
CA ILE A 100 -3.40 0.97 17.15
C ILE A 100 -3.18 0.14 18.42
N ASN A 101 -2.87 0.76 19.55
CA ASN A 101 -2.73 0.10 20.84
C ASN A 101 -3.29 0.98 21.97
N PRO A 102 -4.24 0.50 22.80
CA PRO A 102 -4.69 1.26 23.97
C PRO A 102 -3.56 1.55 24.96
#